data_AF-A0A6B3KHM7-F1
#
_entry.id   AF-A0A6B3KHM7-F1
#
_cell.length_a   1.000
_cell.length_b   1.000
_cell.length_c   1.000
_cell.angle_alpha   90.00
_cell.angle_beta   90.00
_cell.angle_gamma   90.00
#
_symmetry.space_group_name_H-M   'P 1'
#
loop_
_entity.id
_entity.type
_entity.pdbx_description
1 polymer ?
#
loop_
_entity_poly.entity_id
_entity_poly.type
_entity_poly.pdbx_seq_one_letter_code
_entity_poly.pdbx_strand_id
1 'polypeptide(L)' 'EAKLKVEAQINGDKLRVTGKKRDDLQDAIALLKKADFELPLQFDNFRD' A
#
# COMPACT_ATOMS: atom_id res chain seq x y z
N GLU A 1 12.31 8.50 -5.63
CA GLU A 1 12.14 7.33 -4.75
C GLU A 1 11.48 7.76 -3.45
N ALA A 2 10.21 7.42 -3.25
CA ALA A 2 9.56 7.64 -1.96
C ALA A 2 10.15 6.63 -0.97
N LYS A 3 10.99 7.08 -0.03
CA LYS A 3 11.52 6.26 1.09
C LYS A 3 10.42 5.94 2.11
N LEU A 4 9.30 5.39 1.64
CA LEU A 4 8.23 4.92 2.50
C LEU A 4 8.78 3.75 3.30
N LYS A 5 8.69 3.82 4.63
CA LYS A 5 9.06 2.70 5.50
C LYS A 5 7.93 1.67 5.55
N VAL A 6 7.47 1.26 4.38
CA VAL A 6 6.48 0.20 4.20
C VAL A 6 7.14 -0.98 3.50
N GLU A 7 6.89 -2.18 4.02
CA GLU A 7 7.22 -3.43 3.36
C GLU A 7 6.00 -3.88 2.55
N ALA A 8 6.20 -4.08 1.26
CA ALA A 8 5.22 -4.70 0.38
C ALA A 8 5.54 -6.20 0.24
N GLN A 9 4.58 -7.05 0.52
CA GLN A 9 4.65 -8.50 0.34
C GLN A 9 3.58 -8.96 -0.63
N ILE A 10 3.96 -9.81 -1.59
CA ILE A 10 3.04 -10.42 -2.54
C ILE A 10 2.59 -11.76 -1.97
N ASN A 11 1.30 -11.91 -1.69
CA ASN A 11 0.68 -13.13 -1.19
C ASN A 11 -0.24 -13.71 -2.26
N GLY A 12 0.33 -14.54 -3.13
CA GLY A 12 -0.37 -15.05 -4.32
C GLY A 12 -0.86 -13.87 -5.17
N ASP A 13 -2.18 -13.70 -5.24
CA ASP A 13 -2.83 -12.66 -6.03
C ASP A 13 -3.08 -11.34 -5.28
N LYS A 14 -2.67 -11.24 -4.00
CA LYS A 14 -2.90 -10.05 -3.15
C LYS A 14 -1.59 -9.38 -2.75
N LEU A 15 -1.57 -8.05 -2.80
CA LEU A 15 -0.46 -7.25 -2.27
C LEU A 15 -0.77 -6.84 -0.83
N ARG A 16 0.05 -7.30 0.12
CA ARG A 16 0.00 -6.85 1.52
C ARG A 16 1.02 -5.75 1.71
N VAL A 17 0.60 -4.62 2.25
CA VAL A 17 1.48 -3.50 2.61
C VAL A 17 1.51 -3.39 4.13
N THR A 18 2.69 -3.51 4.74
CA THR A 18 2.91 -3.44 6.18
C THR A 18 3.83 -2.26 6.48
N GLY A 19 3.47 -1.37 7.39
CA GLY A 19 4.30 -0.22 7.76
C GLY A 19 4.35 -0.05 9.26
N LYS A 20 5.50 0.37 9.80
CA LYS A 20 5.64 0.68 11.24
C LYS A 20 4.92 1.97 11.64
N LYS A 21 4.66 2.85 10.67
CA LYS A 21 3.96 4.12 10.87
C LYS A 21 2.71 4.16 10.00
N ARG A 22 1.61 4.64 10.58
CA ARG A 22 0.34 4.83 9.88
C ARG A 22 0.45 5.89 8.78
N ASP A 23 1.31 6.89 8.96
CA ASP A 23 1.58 7.93 7.95
C ASP A 23 2.19 7.33 6.67
N ASP A 24 3.20 6.46 6.81
CA ASP A 24 3.83 5.77 5.67
C ASP A 24 2.82 4.87 4.93
N LEU A 25 1.89 4.21 5.66
CA LEU A 25 0.81 3.42 5.05
C LEU A 25 -0.17 4.30 4.28
N GLN A 26 -0.57 5.43 4.84
CA GLN A 26 -1.46 6.40 4.17
C GLN A 26 -0.80 7.00 2.93
N ASP A 27 0.48 7.38 2.99
CA ASP A 27 1.22 7.93 1.86
C ASP A 27 1.38 6.89 0.73
N ALA A 28 1.64 5.62 1.06
CA ALA A 28 1.68 4.54 0.09
C ALA A 28 0.32 4.36 -0.62
N ILE A 29 -0.79 4.39 0.12
CA ILE A 29 -2.15 4.31 -0.45
C ILE A 29 -2.43 5.53 -1.33
N ALA A 30 -2.05 6.74 -0.90
CA ALA A 30 -2.24 7.96 -1.66
C ALA A 30 -1.44 7.94 -2.98
N LEU A 31 -0.22 7.41 -2.96
CA LEU A 31 0.60 7.19 -4.15
C LEU A 31 -0.02 6.14 -5.07
N LEU A 32 -0.49 5.01 -4.53
CA LEU A 32 -1.15 3.97 -5.31
C LEU A 32 -2.48 4.43 -5.90
N LYS A 33 -3.20 5.34 -5.22
CA LYS A 33 -4.42 5.97 -5.75
C LYS A 33 -4.15 7.06 -6.77
N LYS A 34 -3.00 7.74 -6.69
CA LYS A 34 -2.55 8.74 -7.68
C LYS A 34 -1.92 8.11 -8.91
N ALA A 35 -1.29 6.95 -8.74
CA ALA A 35 -0.81 6.15 -9.84
C ALA A 35 -2.03 5.61 -10.60
N ASP A 36 -2.14 5.97 -11.87
CA ASP A 36 -3.22 5.53 -12.75
C ASP A 36 -3.04 4.02 -13.02
N PHE A 37 -3.64 3.20 -12.16
CA PHE A 37 -3.79 1.78 -12.41
C PHE A 37 -5.14 1.60 -13.12
N GLU A 38 -5.12 1.02 -14.32
CA GLU A 38 -6.32 0.65 -15.10
C GLU A 38 -7.19 -0.43 -14.41
N LEU A 39 -6.81 -0.85 -13.20
CA LEU A 39 -7.50 -1.85 -12.39
C LEU A 39 -7.96 -1.21 -11.08
N PRO A 40 -9.21 -1.44 -10.64
CA PRO A 40 -9.71 -0.93 -9.37
C PRO A 40 -8.97 -1.60 -8.21
N LEU A 41 -8.01 -0.87 -7.62
CA LEU A 41 -7.29 -1.32 -6.43
C LEU A 41 -8.22 -1.24 -5.21
N GLN A 42 -8.47 -2.40 -4.60
CA GLN A 42 -9.19 -2.48 -3.33
C GLN A 42 -8.18 -2.57 -2.18
N PHE A 43 -8.26 -1.60 -1.26
CA PHE A 43 -7.49 -1.61 -0.03
C PHE A 43 -8.40 -2.13 1.09
N ASP A 44 -8.22 -3.39 1.45
CA ASP A 44 -8.97 -4.09 2.50
C ASP A 44 -7.99 -4.66 3.54
N ASN A 45 -8.48 -5.02 4.73
CA ASN A 45 -7.72 -5.64 5.80
C ASN A 45 -6.68 -4.72 6.48
N PHE A 46 -7.09 -3.52 6.87
CA PHE A 46 -6.29 -2.69 7.77
C PHE A 46 -6.14 -3.40 9.13
N ARG A 47 -4.90 -3.74 9.51
CA ARG A 47 -4.56 -4.36 10.80
C ARG A 47 -3.56 -3.46 11.54
N ASP A 48 -3.73 -3.34 12.85
CA ASP A 48 -2.75 -2.73 13.77
C ASP A 48 -1.49 -3.60 13.92
#